data_AF-A0A969LEG3-F1
#
_entry.id   AF-A0A969LEG3-F1
#
_cell.length_a   1.000
_cell.length_b   1.000
_cell.length_c   1.000
_cell.angle_alpha   90.00
_cell.angle_beta   90.00
_cell.angle_gamma   90.00
#
_symmetry.space_group_name_H-M   'P 1'
#
loop_
_entity.id
_entity.type
_entity.pdbx_description
1 polymer ?
#
loop_
_entity_poly.entity_id
_entity_poly.type
_entity_poly.pdbx_seq_one_letter_code
_entity_poly.pdbx_strand_id
1 'polypeptide(L)'
;MKEDLKGAPDWVDNLIQPINAFMENVYQCLNRNVTFSDNFASFISTITYKTPSTYPGDVDSVEFLNQLKTKPIGVIVLQAYDKANYEAAAGPVYAPWIENNGSIRLATITGLEPDKTYLIRLAIF
;
A
#
# COMPACT_ATOMS: atom_id res chain seq x y z
N MET A 1 -16.14 4.35 40.14
CA MET A 1 -17.30 4.62 39.27
C MET A 1 -18.64 4.25 39.91
N LYS A 2 -18.91 2.97 40.25
CA LYS A 2 -20.18 2.61 40.93
C LYS A 2 -20.29 3.16 42.36
N GLU A 3 -19.16 3.28 43.05
CA GLU A 3 -19.07 3.87 44.40
C GLU A 3 -19.09 5.41 44.42
N ASP A 4 -18.88 6.06 43.27
CA ASP A 4 -18.83 7.53 43.15
C ASP A 4 -20.20 8.16 42.85
N LEU A 5 -21.22 7.34 42.56
CA LEU A 5 -22.57 7.75 42.15
C LEU A 5 -23.64 7.24 43.14
N LYS A 6 -23.48 7.52 44.44
CA LYS A 6 -24.49 7.17 45.44
C LYS A 6 -25.75 8.04 45.24
N GLY A 7 -26.85 7.41 44.81
CA GLY A 7 -28.15 8.06 44.58
C GLY A 7 -28.54 8.25 43.11
N ALA A 8 -27.77 7.72 42.17
CA ALA A 8 -28.12 7.76 40.76
C ALA A 8 -29.34 6.85 40.46
N PRO A 9 -30.28 7.26 39.58
CA PRO A 9 -31.41 6.43 39.21
C PRO A 9 -31.00 5.15 38.47
N ASP A 10 -31.78 4.07 38.58
CA ASP A 10 -31.46 2.74 38.01
C ASP A 10 -31.16 2.73 36.50
N TRP A 11 -31.63 3.72 35.75
CA TRP A 11 -31.31 3.85 34.31
C TRP A 11 -29.84 4.19 34.06
N VAL A 12 -29.15 4.82 35.01
CA VAL A 12 -27.72 5.14 34.93
C VAL A 12 -26.89 3.86 34.99
N ASP A 13 -27.31 2.89 35.81
CA ASP A 13 -26.68 1.57 35.89
C ASP A 13 -26.78 0.82 34.54
N ASN A 14 -27.91 0.98 33.83
CA ASN A 14 -28.10 0.42 32.49
C ASN A 14 -27.26 1.13 31.40
N LEU A 15 -26.80 2.36 31.67
CA LEU A 15 -25.93 3.13 30.76
C LEU A 15 -24.43 2.84 31.00
N ILE A 16 -24.06 2.49 32.24
CA ILE A 16 -22.67 2.18 32.59
C ILE A 16 -22.16 0.95 31.84
N GLN A 17 -23.01 -0.06 31.62
CA GLN A 17 -22.62 -1.28 30.91
C GLN A 17 -22.22 -1.03 29.44
N PRO A 18 -23.01 -0.33 28.60
CA PRO A 18 -22.59 0.00 27.24
C PRO A 18 -21.41 0.99 27.19
N ILE A 19 -21.28 1.91 28.15
CA ILE A 19 -20.11 2.79 28.24
C ILE A 19 -18.83 1.99 28.56
N ASN A 20 -18.89 1.05 29.49
CA ASN A 20 -17.76 0.19 29.80
C ASN A 20 -17.39 -0.70 28.60
N ALA A 21 -18.38 -1.27 27.91
CA ALA A 21 -18.15 -2.05 26.69
C ALA A 21 -17.56 -1.18 25.56
N PHE A 22 -18.03 0.06 25.40
CA PHE A 22 -17.45 1.01 24.44
C PHE A 22 -16.00 1.34 24.79
N MET A 23 -15.72 1.71 26.04
CA MET A 23 -14.37 2.04 26.50
C MET A 23 -13.43 0.83 26.38
N GLU A 24 -13.89 -0.37 26.69
CA GLU A 24 -13.11 -1.60 26.52
C GLU A 24 -12.77 -1.87 25.05
N ASN A 25 -13.73 -1.68 24.14
CA ASN A 25 -13.46 -1.78 22.70
C ASN A 25 -12.48 -0.69 22.22
N VAL A 26 -12.61 0.54 22.68
CA VAL A 26 -11.67 1.63 22.38
C VAL A 26 -10.28 1.30 22.91
N TYR A 27 -10.16 0.83 24.15
CA TYR A 27 -8.89 0.39 24.71
C TYR A 27 -8.32 -0.82 23.97
N GLN A 28 -9.14 -1.78 23.53
CA GLN A 28 -8.67 -2.91 22.72
C GLN A 28 -8.18 -2.44 21.35
N CYS A 29 -8.88 -1.53 20.68
CA CYS A 29 -8.44 -0.94 19.42
C CYS A 29 -7.14 -0.14 19.58
N LEU A 30 -6.99 0.61 20.67
CA LEU A 30 -5.80 1.42 20.95
C LEU A 30 -4.61 0.61 21.50
N ASN A 31 -4.85 -0.45 22.29
CA ASN A 31 -3.81 -1.25 22.94
C ASN A 31 -3.40 -2.50 22.13
N ARG A 32 -4.21 -3.00 21.19
CA ARG A 32 -3.85 -4.16 20.34
C ARG A 32 -3.01 -3.80 19.11
N ASN A 33 -2.22 -2.72 19.14
CA ASN A 33 -1.30 -2.38 18.05
C ASN A 33 -1.97 -2.44 16.67
N VAL A 34 -3.21 -1.98 16.48
CA VAL A 34 -3.64 -1.61 15.12
C VAL A 34 -2.96 -0.27 14.84
N THR A 35 -1.65 -0.32 14.69
CA THR A 35 -0.87 0.86 14.36
C THR A 35 -1.30 1.27 12.95
N PHE A 36 -1.31 2.57 12.65
CA PHE A 36 -1.45 3.02 11.26
C PHE A 36 -0.42 2.32 10.34
N SER A 37 0.70 1.85 10.92
CA SER A 37 1.71 1.02 10.26
C SER A 37 1.26 -0.40 9.91
N ASP A 38 0.33 -1.01 10.64
CA ASP A 38 -0.34 -2.27 10.27
C ASP A 38 -1.53 -2.03 9.33
N ASN A 39 -2.06 -0.80 9.29
CA ASN A 39 -3.15 -0.41 8.41
C ASN A 39 -2.68 -0.05 6.98
N PHE A 40 -1.40 0.26 6.77
CA PHE A 40 -0.79 0.48 5.45
C PHE A 40 0.70 0.13 5.48
N ALA A 41 1.03 -1.13 5.80
CA ALA A 41 2.39 -1.64 5.59
C ALA A 41 2.69 -1.56 4.09
N SER A 42 3.32 -0.47 3.67
CA SER A 42 3.54 -0.15 2.28
C SER A 42 4.88 0.55 2.10
N PHE A 43 5.46 0.40 0.93
CA PHE A 43 6.65 1.16 0.56
C PHE A 43 6.56 1.61 -0.90
N ILE A 44 7.28 2.68 -1.22
CA ILE A 44 7.37 3.19 -2.58
C ILE A 44 8.70 2.76 -3.17
N SER A 45 8.64 2.04 -4.29
CA SER A 45 9.81 1.70 -5.09
C SER A 45 9.86 2.57 -6.33
N THR A 46 11.03 3.11 -6.65
CA THR A 46 11.25 3.83 -7.91
C THR A 46 12.17 3.00 -8.78
N ILE A 47 11.69 2.62 -9.96
CA ILE A 47 12.46 1.87 -10.93
C ILE A 47 12.76 2.73 -12.16
N THR A 48 13.91 2.49 -12.78
CA THR A 48 14.21 3.01 -14.11
C THR A 48 13.92 1.90 -15.12
N TYR A 49 13.02 2.15 -16.06
CA TYR A 49 12.59 1.17 -17.06
C TYR A 49 12.89 1.68 -18.45
N LYS A 50 13.62 0.89 -19.25
CA LYS A 50 13.98 1.24 -20.62
C LYS A 50 13.18 0.39 -21.58
N THR A 51 12.44 1.05 -22.49
CA THR A 51 11.73 0.36 -23.56
C THR A 51 12.65 0.21 -24.78
N PRO A 52 12.73 -0.97 -25.41
CA PRO A 52 13.43 -1.13 -26.68
C PRO A 52 12.64 -0.48 -27.82
N SER A 53 13.27 -0.35 -28.99
CA SER A 53 12.58 0.09 -30.22
C SER A 53 11.52 -0.91 -30.69
N THR A 54 11.63 -2.19 -30.30
CA THR A 54 10.70 -3.28 -30.60
C THR A 54 9.56 -3.43 -29.59
N TYR A 55 9.45 -2.51 -28.63
CA TYR A 55 8.44 -2.54 -27.57
C TYR A 55 7.00 -2.67 -28.14
N PRO A 56 6.12 -3.52 -27.55
CA PRO A 56 6.28 -4.23 -26.27
C PRO A 56 6.99 -5.60 -26.35
N GLY A 57 7.63 -5.95 -27.47
CA GLY A 57 8.46 -7.15 -27.59
C GLY A 57 9.84 -7.01 -26.92
N ASP A 58 10.43 -8.15 -26.54
CA ASP A 58 11.82 -8.27 -26.06
C ASP A 58 12.20 -7.35 -24.87
N VAL A 59 11.28 -7.17 -23.92
CA VAL A 59 11.53 -6.32 -22.76
C VAL A 59 11.96 -7.13 -21.55
N ASP A 60 13.03 -6.68 -20.88
CA ASP A 60 13.52 -7.30 -19.67
C ASP A 60 12.53 -7.14 -18.50
N SER A 61 12.41 -8.21 -17.70
CA SER A 61 11.68 -8.13 -16.43
C SER A 61 12.52 -7.39 -15.39
N VAL A 62 11.88 -6.55 -14.59
CA VAL A 62 12.52 -5.84 -13.48
C VAL A 62 12.23 -6.58 -12.19
N GLU A 63 13.25 -6.82 -11.37
CA GLU A 63 13.10 -7.47 -10.07
C GLU A 63 13.72 -6.61 -8.98
N PHE A 64 13.03 -6.51 -7.84
CA PHE A 64 13.53 -5.81 -6.65
C PHE A 64 13.03 -6.48 -5.37
N LEU A 65 13.78 -6.31 -4.29
CA LEU A 65 13.47 -6.93 -3.00
C LEU A 65 12.18 -6.32 -2.41
N ASN A 66 11.30 -7.18 -1.88
CA ASN A 66 10.19 -6.75 -1.05
C ASN A 66 10.73 -6.25 0.31
N GLN A 67 10.45 -4.99 0.63
CA GLN A 67 10.87 -4.39 1.90
C GLN A 67 9.83 -4.58 3.01
N LEU A 68 8.66 -5.12 2.69
CA LEU A 68 7.64 -5.45 3.68
C LEU A 68 8.07 -6.66 4.51
N LYS A 69 7.69 -6.65 5.80
CA LYS A 69 7.83 -7.82 6.68
C LYS A 69 6.85 -8.94 6.33
N THR A 70 5.86 -8.63 5.50
CA THR A 70 4.80 -9.52 5.04
C THR A 70 4.89 -9.70 3.52
N LYS A 71 4.17 -10.70 3.00
CA LYS A 71 4.02 -10.88 1.55
C LYS A 71 3.21 -9.72 0.96
N PRO A 72 3.64 -9.11 -0.16
CA PRO A 72 2.88 -8.05 -0.82
C PRO A 72 1.58 -8.62 -1.38
N ILE A 73 0.52 -7.85 -1.26
CA ILE A 73 -0.84 -8.14 -1.73
C ILE A 73 -1.14 -7.35 -3.01
N GLY A 74 -0.51 -6.19 -3.19
CA GLY A 74 -0.73 -5.31 -4.33
C GLY A 74 0.48 -4.52 -4.77
N VAL A 75 0.52 -4.18 -6.05
CA VAL A 75 1.42 -3.19 -6.64
C VAL A 75 0.57 -2.23 -7.46
N ILE A 76 0.66 -0.93 -7.16
CA ILE A 76 -0.02 0.14 -7.87
C ILE A 76 1.01 1.06 -8.51
N VAL A 77 0.82 1.38 -9.79
CA VAL A 77 1.60 2.42 -10.47
C VAL A 77 1.10 3.79 -10.02
N LEU A 78 1.96 4.55 -9.35
CA LEU A 78 1.64 5.91 -8.88
C LEU A 78 1.96 6.96 -9.95
N GLN A 79 3.13 6.83 -10.57
CA GLN A 79 3.64 7.82 -11.51
C GLN A 79 4.57 7.15 -12.52
N ALA A 80 4.45 7.52 -13.79
CA ALA A 80 5.39 7.13 -14.84
C ALA A 80 5.65 8.35 -15.73
N TYR A 81 6.93 8.69 -15.92
CA TYR A 81 7.32 9.81 -16.77
C TYR A 81 8.65 9.54 -17.49
N ASP A 82 8.82 10.12 -18.66
CA ASP A 82 10.06 10.08 -19.43
C ASP A 82 11.17 10.78 -18.65
N LYS A 83 12.26 10.07 -18.38
CA LYS A 83 13.40 10.57 -17.63
C LYS A 83 14.13 11.71 -18.35
N ALA A 84 14.10 11.74 -19.68
CA ALA A 84 14.78 12.77 -20.46
C ALA A 84 14.00 14.09 -20.48
N ASN A 85 12.69 14.00 -20.73
CA ASN A 85 11.83 15.16 -21.00
C ASN A 85 10.93 15.56 -19.82
N TYR A 86 10.86 14.73 -18.77
CA TYR A 86 9.95 14.91 -17.61
C TYR A 86 8.47 14.96 -17.98
N GLU A 87 8.10 14.34 -19.11
CA GLU A 87 6.72 14.24 -19.56
C GLU A 87 6.06 12.97 -19.02
N ALA A 88 4.82 13.08 -18.55
CA ALA A 88 4.04 11.93 -18.11
C ALA A 88 3.82 10.95 -19.29
N ALA A 89 3.74 9.65 -18.98
CA ALA A 89 3.35 8.66 -19.99
C ALA A 89 1.99 9.04 -20.61
N ALA A 90 1.89 8.96 -21.94
CA ALA A 90 0.73 9.44 -22.70
C ALA A 90 -0.56 8.62 -22.44
N GLY A 91 -0.44 7.41 -21.87
CA GLY A 91 -1.55 6.51 -21.64
C GLY A 91 -1.51 5.81 -20.27
N PRO A 92 -2.53 4.99 -19.96
CA PRO A 92 -2.57 4.23 -18.72
C PRO A 92 -1.42 3.22 -18.68
N VAL A 93 -0.59 3.32 -17.64
CA VAL A 93 0.55 2.43 -17.43
C VAL A 93 0.14 1.28 -16.53
N TYR A 94 0.36 0.05 -16.99
CA TYR A 94 0.05 -1.17 -16.24
C TYR A 94 1.30 -2.01 -16.03
N ALA A 95 1.56 -2.39 -14.79
CA ALA A 95 2.74 -3.15 -14.36
C ALA A 95 2.30 -4.53 -13.82
N PRO A 96 2.22 -5.57 -14.68
CA PRO A 96 1.96 -6.93 -14.22
C PRO A 96 3.12 -7.41 -13.35
N TRP A 97 2.79 -8.08 -12.23
CA TRP A 97 3.78 -8.48 -11.24
C TRP A 97 3.49 -9.85 -10.65
N ILE A 98 4.53 -10.48 -10.11
CA ILE A 98 4.45 -11.70 -9.30
C ILE A 98 5.47 -11.61 -8.16
N GLU A 99 5.14 -12.22 -7.03
CA GLU A 99 6.08 -12.40 -5.93
C GLU A 99 6.85 -13.71 -6.11
N ASN A 100 8.17 -13.66 -5.92
CA ASN A 100 9.06 -14.81 -6.01
C ASN A 100 10.09 -14.75 -4.88
N ASN A 101 9.91 -15.56 -3.84
CA ASN A 101 10.84 -15.73 -2.72
C ASN A 101 11.30 -14.42 -2.05
N GLY A 102 10.35 -13.51 -1.76
CA GLY A 102 10.63 -12.23 -1.13
C GLY A 102 11.09 -11.13 -2.10
N SER A 103 11.12 -11.41 -3.40
CA SER A 103 11.32 -10.40 -4.44
C SER A 103 10.02 -10.16 -5.21
N ILE A 104 9.87 -8.95 -5.72
CA ILE A 104 8.78 -8.54 -6.60
C ILE A 104 9.35 -8.47 -8.00
N ARG A 105 8.83 -9.33 -8.88
CA ARG A 105 9.19 -9.37 -10.29
C ARG A 105 8.08 -8.74 -11.12
N LEU A 106 8.42 -7.67 -11.81
CA LEU A 106 7.58 -7.04 -12.81
C LEU A 106 7.85 -7.68 -14.16
N ALA A 107 6.78 -8.11 -14.83
CA ALA A 107 6.83 -8.46 -16.24
C ALA A 107 6.77 -7.18 -17.10
N THR A 108 6.51 -7.31 -18.40
CA THR A 108 6.48 -6.18 -19.32
C THR A 108 5.49 -5.11 -18.88
N ILE A 109 5.99 -3.91 -18.58
CA ILE A 109 5.17 -2.75 -18.23
C ILE A 109 4.56 -2.20 -19.52
N THR A 110 3.24 -2.12 -19.57
CA THR A 110 2.46 -1.69 -20.75
C THR A 110 2.03 -0.22 -20.67
N GLY A 111 1.68 0.39 -21.80
CA GLY A 111 1.22 1.80 -21.86
C GLY A 111 2.34 2.84 -21.99
N LEU A 112 3.54 2.40 -22.37
CA LEU A 112 4.71 3.25 -22.61
C LEU A 112 5.01 3.34 -24.11
N GLU A 113 5.83 4.31 -24.50
CA GLU A 113 6.31 4.44 -25.88
C GLU A 113 7.66 3.71 -26.09
N PRO A 114 7.94 3.19 -27.30
CA PRO A 114 9.21 2.55 -27.63
C PRO A 114 10.40 3.51 -27.54
N ASP A 115 11.60 2.94 -27.36
CA ASP A 115 12.89 3.65 -27.34
C ASP A 115 12.97 4.84 -26.36
N LYS A 116 12.37 4.68 -25.18
CA LYS A 116 12.39 5.69 -24.11
C LYS A 116 12.82 5.11 -22.78
N THR A 117 13.31 5.98 -21.90
CA THR A 117 13.67 5.60 -20.53
C THR A 117 12.72 6.30 -19.57
N TYR A 118 11.97 5.51 -18.79
CA TYR A 118 10.99 6.00 -17.84
C TYR A 118 11.49 5.86 -16.40
N LEU A 119 11.11 6.81 -15.55
CA LEU A 119 11.10 6.64 -14.11
C LEU A 119 9.69 6.31 -13.66
N ILE A 120 9.53 5.16 -13.01
CA ILE A 120 8.23 4.64 -12.58
C ILE A 120 8.23 4.47 -11.07
N ARG A 121 7.25 5.09 -10.41
CA ARG A 121 7.02 4.98 -8.97
C ARG A 121 5.87 4.01 -8.72
N LEU A 122 6.14 3.04 -7.87
CA LEU A 122 5.22 1.96 -7.51
C LEU A 122 4.94 2.02 -6.02
N ALA A 123 3.68 1.92 -5.63
CA ALA A 123 3.30 1.62 -4.25
C ALA A 123 3.10 0.11 -4.12
N ILE A 124 3.73 -0.48 -3.11
CA ILE A 124 3.61 -1.90 -2.76
C ILE A 124 2.99 -1.97 -1.38
N PHE A 125 2.01 -2.85 -1.17
CA PHE A 125 1.32 -3.11 0.10
C PHE A 125 0.91 -4.57 0.21
#